data_AF-A0A938AFI9-F1
#
_entry.id   AF-A0A938AFI9-F1
#
_cell.length_a   1.000
_cell.length_b   1.000
_cell.length_c   1.000
_cell.angle_alpha   90.00
_cell.angle_beta   90.00
_cell.angle_gamma   90.00
#
_symmetry.space_group_name_H-M   'P 1'
#
loop_
_entity.id
_entity.type
_entity.pdbx_description
1 polymer ?
#
loop_
_entity_poly.entity_id
_entity_poly.type
_entity_poly.pdbx_seq_one_letter_code
_entity_poly.pdbx_strand_id
1 'polypeptide(L)' 'MPLDREVKSNLRDKVSLANKSNVDEAIAEVEAARATLPEDDKDYARLTGWLEDLSHIAGGKVIGRTGDPGSQPDGMA' A
#
# COMPACT_ATOMS: atom_id res chain seq x y z
N MET A 1 8.45 -9.65 -18.96
CA MET A 1 8.79 -10.99 -18.44
C MET A 1 8.02 -11.16 -17.15
N PRO A 2 7.40 -12.32 -16.89
CA PRO A 2 6.67 -12.51 -15.64
C PRO A 2 7.63 -12.44 -14.44
N LEU A 3 7.18 -11.84 -13.33
CA LEU A 3 7.99 -11.79 -12.12
C LEU A 3 8.24 -13.22 -11.61
N ASP A 4 9.47 -13.48 -11.16
CA ASP A 4 9.86 -14.80 -10.68
C ASP A 4 8.95 -15.24 -9.52
N ARG A 5 8.57 -16.52 -9.49
CA ARG A 5 7.57 -17.01 -8.53
C ARG A 5 8.06 -16.84 -7.09
N GLU A 6 9.36 -17.04 -6.86
CA GLU A 6 9.98 -16.89 -5.55
C GLU A 6 9.94 -15.42 -5.09
N VAL A 7 10.30 -14.49 -5.97
CA VAL A 7 10.22 -13.04 -5.70
C VAL A 7 8.79 -12.64 -5.37
N LYS A 8 7.82 -13.14 -6.15
CA LYS A 8 6.40 -12.85 -5.97
C LYS A 8 5.86 -13.32 -4.62
N SER A 9 6.26 -14.51 -4.17
CA SER A 9 5.92 -15.01 -2.83
C SER A 9 6.58 -14.17 -1.74
N ASN A 10 7.89 -13.92 -1.82
CA ASN A 10 8.61 -13.11 -0.83
C ASN A 10 8.01 -11.71 -0.66
N LEU A 11 7.71 -11.02 -1.77
CA LEU A 11 7.07 -9.71 -1.74
C LEU A 11 5.67 -9.78 -1.11
N ARG A 12 4.88 -10.82 -1.43
CA ARG A 12 3.56 -11.01 -0.82
C ARG A 12 3.67 -11.17 0.70
N ASP A 13 4.59 -12.00 1.17
CA ASP A 13 4.81 -12.23 2.60
C ASP A 13 5.27 -10.94 3.30
N LYS A 14 6.18 -10.17 2.67
CA LYS A 14 6.60 -8.86 3.18
C LYS A 14 5.46 -7.85 3.25
N VAL A 15 4.65 -7.74 2.20
CA VAL A 15 3.45 -6.88 2.20
C VAL A 15 2.49 -7.30 3.31
N SER A 16 2.28 -8.61 3.50
CA SER A 16 1.38 -9.13 4.52
C SER A 16 1.90 -8.95 5.95
N LEU A 17 3.22 -8.85 6.15
CA LEU A 17 3.88 -8.60 7.43
C LEU A 17 4.27 -7.13 7.63
N ALA A 18 3.90 -6.26 6.69
CA ALA A 18 4.26 -4.86 6.72
C ALA A 18 3.56 -4.14 7.88
N ASN A 19 4.33 -3.31 8.57
CA ASN A 19 3.94 -2.50 9.70
C ASN A 19 4.73 -1.19 9.65
N LYS A 20 4.36 -0.22 10.49
CA LYS A 20 4.96 1.13 10.48
C LYS A 20 6.50 1.16 10.61
N SER A 21 7.13 0.09 11.12
CA SER A 21 8.58 0.04 11.28
C SER A 21 9.32 -0.53 10.07
N ASN A 22 8.65 -1.29 9.20
CA ASN A 22 9.26 -1.95 8.03
C ASN A 22 8.54 -1.66 6.70
N VAL A 23 7.49 -0.85 6.73
CA VAL A 23 6.69 -0.51 5.55
C VAL A 23 7.50 0.22 4.48
N ASP A 24 8.43 1.11 4.87
CA ASP A 24 9.32 1.78 3.91
C ASP A 24 10.22 0.77 3.16
N GLU A 25 10.69 -0.28 3.84
CA GLU A 25 11.47 -1.35 3.20
C GLU A 25 10.60 -2.15 2.23
N ALA A 26 9.37 -2.51 2.65
CA ALA A 26 8.43 -3.23 1.79
C ALA A 26 8.05 -2.42 0.55
N ILE A 27 7.86 -1.10 0.68
CA ILE A 27 7.60 -0.19 -0.45
C ILE A 27 8.77 -0.22 -1.42
N ALA A 28 9.99 -0.03 -0.94
CA ALA A 28 11.18 0.02 -1.77
C ALA A 28 11.37 -1.28 -2.59
N GLU A 29 11.12 -2.44 -2.01
CA GLU A 29 11.25 -3.72 -2.72
C GLU A 29 10.13 -3.98 -3.72
N VAL A 30 8.89 -3.62 -3.38
CA VAL A 30 7.76 -3.73 -4.32
C VAL A 30 7.96 -2.76 -5.48
N GLU A 31 8.46 -1.55 -5.24
CA GLU A 31 8.82 -0.59 -6.30
C GLU A 31 9.96 -1.11 -7.17
N ALA A 32 11.02 -1.66 -6.58
CA ALA A 32 12.14 -2.24 -7.33
C ALA A 32 11.66 -3.38 -8.25
N ALA A 33 10.83 -4.28 -7.72
CA ALA A 33 10.23 -5.35 -8.52
C ALA A 33 9.33 -4.81 -9.64
N ARG A 34 8.49 -3.81 -9.33
CA ARG A 34 7.60 -3.17 -10.30
C ARG A 34 8.37 -2.46 -11.41
N ALA A 35 9.51 -1.82 -11.10
CA ALA A 35 10.36 -1.15 -12.07
C ALA A 35 10.98 -2.09 -13.11
N THR A 36 11.11 -3.39 -12.79
CA THR A 36 11.59 -4.41 -13.74
C THR A 36 10.49 -4.93 -14.69
N LEU A 37 9.23 -4.59 -14.42
CA LEU A 37 8.08 -5.06 -15.17
C LEU A 37 7.56 -4.00 -16.15
N PRO A 38 7.04 -4.42 -17.31
CA PRO A 38 6.34 -3.52 -18.21
C PRO A 38 4.99 -3.08 -17.60
N GLU A 39 4.57 -1.85 -17.93
CA GLU A 39 3.33 -1.25 -17.45
C GLU A 39 2.05 -2.01 -17.85
N ASP A 40 2.10 -2.78 -18.95
CA ASP A 40 1.01 -3.64 -19.42
C ASP A 40 0.95 -5.01 -18.70
N ASP A 41 1.91 -5.29 -17.81
CA ASP A 41 1.95 -6.56 -17.08
C ASP A 41 0.88 -6.61 -15.96
N LYS A 42 0.25 -7.77 -15.79
CA LYS A 42 -0.70 -8.02 -14.69
C LYS A 42 -0.01 -7.92 -13.33
N ASP A 43 1.26 -8.32 -13.26
CA ASP A 43 2.07 -8.19 -12.06
C ASP A 43 2.36 -6.71 -11.74
N TYR A 44 2.53 -5.85 -12.75
CA TYR A 44 2.71 -4.40 -12.54
C TYR A 44 1.47 -3.77 -11.88
N ALA A 45 0.28 -4.06 -12.39
CA ALA A 45 -0.98 -3.60 -11.81
C ALA A 45 -1.16 -4.12 -10.37
N ARG A 46 -0.77 -5.37 -10.11
CA ARG A 46 -0.85 -5.97 -8.77
C ARG A 46 0.10 -5.31 -7.77
N LEU A 47 1.37 -5.12 -8.16
CA LEU A 47 2.36 -4.47 -7.31
C LEU A 47 1.97 -3.01 -7.03
N THR A 48 1.34 -2.34 -7.99
CA THR A 48 0.77 -1.00 -7.78
C THR A 48 -0.26 -1.01 -6.65
N GLY A 49 -1.21 -1.96 -6.64
CA GLY A 49 -2.17 -2.08 -5.54
C GLY A 49 -1.54 -2.43 -4.19
N TRP A 50 -0.42 -3.17 -4.17
CA TRP A 50 0.34 -3.40 -2.93
C TRP A 50 1.01 -2.12 -2.42
N LEU A 51 1.56 -1.29 -3.31
CA LEU A 51 2.14 0.00 -2.92
C LEU A 51 1.09 0.94 -2.33
N GLU A 52 -0.13 0.92 -2.84
CA GLU A 52 -1.24 1.69 -2.26
C GLU A 52 -1.56 1.21 -0.83
N ASP A 53 -1.67 -0.10 -0.62
CA ASP A 53 -1.90 -0.69 0.72
C ASP A 53 -0.76 -0.37 1.70
N LEU A 54 0.48 -0.53 1.26
CA LEU A 54 1.67 -0.15 2.04
C LEU A 54 1.69 1.35 2.33
N SER A 55 1.33 2.20 1.37
CA SER A 55 1.23 3.65 1.59
C SER A 55 0.18 4.01 2.64
N HIS A 56 -0.91 3.23 2.77
CA HIS A 56 -1.87 3.40 3.84
C HIS A 56 -1.28 3.06 5.21
N ILE A 57 -0.45 2.01 5.28
CA ILE A 57 0.25 1.59 6.50
C ILE A 57 1.32 2.62 6.90
N ALA A 58 2.10 3.13 5.94
CA ALA A 58 3.17 4.11 6.13
C ALA A 58 2.63 5.49 6.50
N GLY A 59 1.64 5.96 5.76
CA GLY A 59 1.12 7.31 5.91
C GLY A 59 0.07 7.46 7.01
N GLY A 60 -0.59 6.38 7.44
CA GLY A 60 -1.72 6.46 8.36
C GLY A 60 -2.78 7.50 7.94
N LYS A 61 -2.78 7.91 6.68
CA LYS A 61 -3.72 8.90 6.19
C LYS A 61 -4.96 8.13 5.85
N VAL A 62 -5.87 8.14 6.83
CA VAL A 62 -7.30 7.99 6.60
C VAL A 62 -7.62 8.86 5.38
N ILE A 63 -7.71 8.25 4.19
CA ILE A 63 -8.39 8.88 3.07
C ILE A 63 -9.81 8.95 3.57
N GLY A 64 -10.22 10.14 3.98
CA GLY A 64 -11.47 10.36 4.67
C GLY A 64 -12.63 9.71 3.90
N ARG A 65 -13.15 8.61 4.46
CA ARG A 65 -14.56 8.63 4.81
C ARG A 65 -14.72 9.53 6.05
N THR A 66 -14.45 10.80 5.87
CA THR A 66 -15.00 11.89 6.66
C THR A 66 -16.23 12.36 5.91
N GLY A 67 -17.24 11.50 5.88
CA GLY A 67 -18.62 11.92 6.08
C GLY A 67 -19.04 11.05 7.25
N ASP A 68 -18.96 11.49 8.48
CA ASP A 68 -19.60 12.67 9.05
C ASP A 68 -18.91 12.92 10.41
N PRO A 69 -18.17 14.02 10.63
CA PRO A 69 -18.04 14.51 11.98
C PRO A 69 -19.37 15.19 12.25
N GLY A 70 -20.30 14.44 12.83
CA GLY A 70 -21.55 14.96 13.36
C GLY A 70 -21.22 16.24 14.11
N SER A 71 -21.51 17.35 13.45
CA SER A 71 -21.38 18.67 14.01
C SER A 71 -22.44 18.75 15.08
N GLN A 72 -22.09 18.34 16.29
CA GLN A 72 -22.82 18.78 17.46
C GLN A 72 -22.13 20.06 17.92
N PRO A 73 -22.65 21.25 17.56
CA PRO A 73 -22.21 22.47 18.22
C PRO A 73 -22.58 22.34 19.70
N ASP A 74 -21.56 22.23 20.55
CA ASP A 74 -21.71 22.57 21.96
C ASP A 74 -21.95 24.08 22.02
N GLY A 75 -23.18 24.47 22.35
CA GLY A 75 -23.63 25.84 22.22
C GLY A 75 -25.05 26.07 22.72
N MET A 76 -25.17 26.15 24.05
CA MET A 76 -25.84 27.24 24.75
C MET A 76 -27.28 27.62 24.33
N ALA A 77 -28.28 27.12 25.08
CA ALA A 77 -29.47 27.87 25.51
C ALA A 77 -30.19 27.13 26.65
#